data_AF-A0A6A3JJ51-F1
#
_entry.id   AF-A0A6A3JJ51-F1
#
_cell.length_a   1.000
_cell.length_b   1.000
_cell.length_c   1.000
_cell.angle_alpha   90.00
_cell.angle_beta   90.00
_cell.angle_gamma   90.00
#
_symmetry.space_group_name_H-M   'P 1'
#
loop_
_entity.id
_entity.type
_entity.pdbx_description
1 polymer ?
#
loop_
_entity_poly.entity_id
_entity_poly.type
_entity_poly.pdbx_seq_one_letter_code
_entity_poly.pdbx_strand_id
1 'polypeptide(L)'
;MWSRLTEGLADIVAPEEGEGHEQGDDEQLWSRFAAVVAPPPAPTGASDSRTVPDGSEDEQEQYICELERALLQRKKQNETLEKKVQELEDRAGEERQLRRQLREQEVEIAQQKATIERLQAARNDTVALQGEEGQVSRTDRDRLAQELQQAQAEADTLAGQCQIYEKELISLRDRVEELQVANETLQDDEREARSRAAEYEQGYMDLLAEIEKMKTANEEEKAALVAKSEEHANSIDSQRLYDLEARLTTSEADKAVAQQDAERLQRDLNALEDVLHQFQVDSKAQKERVSSLEAELEQTRSELQKRQPLSEPREGESNDLERIMEKLVKKTRECEQLREALESTATQYNSERDVLDKSLAAQLVVAYVDSNKKGEVLQLMARMMGFTEEQKRRVGIGFPIEGNGGGGLFSSIIGLVAPGERGNEDISIDPSALEGKSFGDMWAEFLLDEASKGR
;
A
#
# COMPACT_ATOMS: atom_id res chain seq x y z
N MET A 1 -49.21 6.25 -21.55
CA MET A 1 -49.00 5.05 -22.39
C MET A 1 -47.86 4.22 -21.78
N TRP A 2 -48.04 3.76 -20.53
CA TRP A 2 -47.03 2.96 -19.80
C TRP A 2 -47.76 1.99 -18.87
N SER A 3 -48.38 0.97 -19.44
CA SER A 3 -49.06 -0.08 -18.65
C SER A 3 -49.14 -1.38 -19.44
N ARG A 4 -48.00 -2.02 -19.76
CA ARG A 4 -47.92 -3.46 -20.12
C ARG A 4 -46.52 -3.99 -19.86
N LEU A 5 -46.17 -4.17 -18.58
CA LEU A 5 -44.98 -4.94 -18.19
C LEU A 5 -45.14 -5.54 -16.79
N THR A 6 -46.26 -6.22 -16.54
CA THR A 6 -46.44 -7.08 -15.36
C THR A 6 -47.32 -8.28 -15.72
N GLU A 7 -46.81 -9.16 -16.59
CA GLU A 7 -47.39 -10.49 -16.73
C GLU A 7 -46.25 -11.44 -17.10
N GLY A 8 -45.75 -12.16 -16.10
CA GLY A 8 -44.66 -13.11 -16.27
C GLY A 8 -43.66 -13.14 -15.12
N LEU A 9 -44.13 -13.21 -13.87
CA LEU A 9 -43.29 -13.66 -12.75
C LEU A 9 -44.17 -14.34 -11.69
N ALA A 10 -44.83 -15.42 -12.11
CA ALA A 10 -45.55 -16.33 -11.21
C ALA A 10 -45.09 -17.76 -11.52
N ASP A 11 -43.82 -18.06 -11.20
CA ASP A 11 -43.39 -19.44 -10.91
C ASP A 11 -41.96 -19.46 -10.34
N ILE A 12 -41.79 -19.12 -9.05
CA ILE A 12 -40.67 -19.64 -8.26
C ILE A 12 -41.19 -19.97 -6.87
N VAL A 13 -41.29 -21.27 -6.65
CA VAL A 13 -41.59 -21.98 -5.41
C VAL A 13 -40.68 -21.48 -4.27
N ALA A 14 -41.28 -21.16 -3.13
CA ALA A 14 -40.58 -21.00 -1.86
C ALA A 14 -40.09 -22.36 -1.34
N PRO A 15 -38.88 -22.46 -0.77
CA PRO A 15 -38.60 -23.42 0.28
C PRO A 15 -38.55 -22.75 1.66
N GLU A 16 -38.93 -23.57 2.63
CA GLU A 16 -39.15 -23.29 4.04
C GLU A 16 -37.93 -22.71 4.79
N GLU A 17 -38.28 -22.07 5.91
CA GLU A 17 -37.41 -21.71 7.03
C GLU A 17 -36.58 -22.91 7.52
N GLY A 18 -35.27 -22.69 7.68
CA GLY A 18 -34.35 -23.66 8.25
C GLY A 18 -33.08 -22.99 8.76
N GLU A 19 -33.10 -22.63 10.04
CA GLU A 19 -32.00 -22.56 11.01
C GLU A 19 -30.60 -22.09 10.56
N GLY A 20 -30.26 -20.87 10.99
CA GLY A 20 -28.98 -20.49 11.62
C GLY A 20 -27.66 -21.00 11.05
N HIS A 21 -26.92 -20.13 10.37
CA HIS A 21 -25.48 -19.95 10.56
C HIS A 21 -25.06 -18.58 9.99
N GLU A 22 -25.05 -17.57 10.87
CA GLU A 22 -24.31 -16.33 10.64
C GLU A 22 -22.82 -16.54 10.96
N GLN A 23 -21.97 -15.74 10.31
CA GLN A 23 -20.50 -15.62 10.45
C GLN A 23 -19.66 -16.67 9.71
N GLY A 24 -19.26 -16.34 8.47
CA GLY A 24 -18.18 -17.06 7.77
C GLY A 24 -17.81 -16.52 6.40
N ASP A 25 -18.75 -15.87 5.69
CA ASP A 25 -18.55 -15.62 4.25
C ASP A 25 -17.98 -14.24 3.91
N ASP A 26 -18.03 -13.28 4.84
CA ASP A 26 -17.51 -11.93 4.58
C ASP A 26 -15.98 -11.91 4.50
N GLU A 27 -15.27 -12.63 5.38
CA GLU A 27 -13.80 -12.62 5.41
C GLU A 27 -13.16 -13.32 4.19
N GLN A 28 -13.85 -14.27 3.56
CA GLN A 28 -13.35 -14.94 2.35
C GLN A 28 -13.45 -14.07 1.10
N LEU A 29 -14.42 -13.17 1.04
CA LEU A 29 -14.54 -12.20 -0.05
C LEU A 29 -13.51 -11.08 0.08
N TRP A 30 -13.23 -10.61 1.30
CA TRP A 30 -12.17 -9.63 1.57
C TRP A 30 -10.76 -10.18 1.30
N SER A 31 -10.53 -11.46 1.58
CA SER A 31 -9.23 -12.11 1.32
C SER A 31 -8.92 -12.29 -0.19
N ARG A 32 -9.95 -12.36 -1.04
CA ARG A 32 -9.78 -12.46 -2.51
C ARG A 32 -9.50 -11.12 -3.19
N PHE A 33 -9.94 -10.00 -2.60
CA PHE A 33 -9.64 -8.66 -3.13
C PHE A 33 -8.27 -8.13 -2.69
N ALA A 34 -7.80 -8.48 -1.48
CA ALA A 34 -6.48 -8.06 -1.00
C ALA A 34 -5.30 -8.69 -1.79
N ALA A 35 -5.53 -9.80 -2.49
CA ALA A 35 -4.52 -10.47 -3.30
C ALA A 35 -4.27 -9.82 -4.67
N VAL A 36 -5.05 -8.82 -5.08
CA VAL A 36 -4.97 -8.20 -6.42
C VAL A 36 -4.28 -6.83 -6.43
N VAL A 37 -3.98 -6.22 -5.26
CA VAL A 37 -3.54 -4.80 -5.20
C VAL A 37 -2.13 -4.57 -4.62
N ALA A 38 -1.28 -5.59 -4.45
CA ALA A 38 0.13 -5.31 -4.15
C ALA A 38 1.09 -6.37 -4.72
N PRO A 39 2.10 -5.97 -5.54
CA PRO A 39 3.20 -6.86 -5.89
C PRO A 39 4.13 -7.06 -4.67
N PRO A 40 4.79 -8.21 -4.54
CA PRO A 40 5.70 -8.46 -3.42
C PRO A 40 6.99 -7.63 -3.55
N PRO A 41 7.66 -7.26 -2.43
CA PRO A 41 8.96 -6.59 -2.49
C PRO A 41 10.01 -7.55 -3.07
N ALA A 42 10.73 -7.09 -4.09
CA ALA A 42 11.80 -7.86 -4.70
C ALA A 42 12.97 -8.06 -3.71
N PRO A 43 13.51 -9.29 -3.56
CA PRO A 43 14.89 -9.45 -3.15
C PRO A 43 15.81 -9.11 -4.33
N THR A 44 16.81 -8.29 -4.06
CA THR A 44 17.95 -8.05 -4.93
C THR A 44 18.62 -9.36 -5.32
N GLY A 45 18.78 -9.62 -6.62
CA GLY A 45 19.67 -10.68 -7.10
C GLY A 45 19.46 -11.07 -8.55
N ALA A 46 20.46 -10.71 -9.37
CA ALA A 46 20.82 -11.30 -10.65
C ALA A 46 19.87 -11.12 -11.86
N SER A 47 20.44 -10.44 -12.85
CA SER A 47 20.22 -10.62 -14.28
C SER A 47 19.63 -11.98 -14.68
N ASP A 48 18.48 -11.97 -15.34
CA ASP A 48 18.33 -12.75 -16.57
C ASP A 48 17.15 -12.28 -17.43
N SER A 49 17.42 -12.22 -18.72
CA SER A 49 16.48 -11.93 -19.80
C SER A 49 15.27 -12.87 -19.77
N ARG A 50 14.05 -12.32 -19.72
CA ARG A 50 12.87 -13.10 -20.12
C ARG A 50 11.74 -12.22 -20.65
N THR A 51 11.26 -12.65 -21.81
CA THR A 51 10.13 -12.20 -22.62
C THR A 51 8.91 -11.74 -21.81
N VAL A 52 8.36 -10.59 -22.20
CA VAL A 52 7.07 -10.05 -21.77
C VAL A 52 5.94 -11.05 -22.10
N PRO A 53 4.99 -11.32 -21.18
CA PRO A 53 3.86 -12.20 -21.47
C PRO A 53 2.74 -11.45 -22.21
N ASP A 54 2.22 -12.13 -23.22
CA ASP A 54 1.19 -11.76 -24.21
C ASP A 54 -0.25 -11.60 -23.65
N GLY A 55 -0.40 -11.24 -22.38
CA GLY A 55 -1.69 -11.35 -21.67
C GLY A 55 -2.66 -10.17 -21.85
N SER A 56 -2.19 -9.00 -22.29
CA SER A 56 -3.02 -7.80 -22.40
C SER A 56 -3.83 -7.71 -23.69
N GLU A 57 -3.39 -8.40 -24.75
CA GLU A 57 -4.12 -8.45 -26.03
C GLU A 57 -5.35 -9.35 -25.90
N ASP A 58 -5.22 -10.50 -25.23
CA ASP A 58 -6.33 -11.43 -24.97
C ASP A 58 -7.48 -10.81 -24.13
N GLU A 59 -7.17 -9.98 -23.14
CA GLU A 59 -8.19 -9.31 -22.30
C GLU A 59 -8.92 -8.20 -23.07
N GLN A 60 -8.20 -7.46 -23.93
CA GLN A 60 -8.80 -6.46 -24.81
C GLN A 60 -9.68 -7.11 -25.88
N GLU A 61 -9.25 -8.22 -26.46
CA GLU A 61 -10.06 -8.99 -27.42
C GLU A 61 -11.33 -9.56 -26.79
N GLN A 62 -11.26 -10.05 -25.54
CA GLN A 62 -12.43 -10.51 -24.81
C GLN A 62 -13.43 -9.38 -24.55
N TYR A 63 -12.95 -8.20 -24.10
CA TYR A 63 -13.82 -7.04 -23.89
C TYR A 63 -14.51 -6.58 -25.19
N ILE A 64 -13.77 -6.56 -26.31
CA ILE A 64 -14.33 -6.23 -27.62
C ILE A 64 -15.41 -7.24 -28.02
N CYS A 65 -15.17 -8.55 -27.84
CA CYS A 65 -16.15 -9.59 -28.13
C CYS A 65 -17.42 -9.44 -27.29
N GLU A 66 -17.29 -9.11 -26.00
CA GLU A 66 -18.43 -8.85 -25.12
C GLU A 66 -19.22 -7.60 -25.54
N LEU A 67 -18.53 -6.53 -25.92
CA LEU A 67 -19.14 -5.29 -26.39
C LEU A 67 -19.92 -5.50 -27.70
N GLU A 68 -19.34 -6.25 -28.65
CA GLU A 68 -19.99 -6.61 -29.91
C GLU A 68 -21.24 -7.44 -29.67
N ARG A 69 -21.19 -8.40 -28.73
CA ARG A 69 -22.34 -9.21 -28.35
C ARG A 69 -23.44 -8.36 -27.72
N ALA A 70 -23.09 -7.42 -26.85
CA ALA A 70 -24.04 -6.49 -26.24
C ALA A 70 -24.68 -5.54 -27.27
N LEU A 71 -23.90 -5.05 -28.23
CA LEU A 71 -24.39 -4.21 -29.33
C LEU A 71 -25.34 -4.99 -30.25
N LEU A 72 -25.02 -6.24 -30.59
CA LEU A 72 -25.90 -7.11 -31.37
C LEU A 72 -27.20 -7.41 -30.63
N GLN A 73 -27.14 -7.63 -29.31
CA GLN A 73 -28.33 -7.84 -28.49
C GLN A 73 -29.22 -6.59 -28.44
N ARG A 74 -28.64 -5.40 -28.25
CA ARG A 74 -29.37 -4.13 -28.31
C ARG A 74 -29.97 -3.86 -29.68
N LYS A 75 -29.24 -4.17 -30.76
CA LYS A 75 -29.76 -4.03 -32.12
C LYS A 75 -30.98 -4.92 -32.35
N LYS A 76 -30.92 -6.18 -31.90
CA LYS A 76 -32.07 -7.11 -31.98
C LYS A 76 -33.26 -6.63 -31.14
N GLN A 77 -33.01 -6.06 -29.97
CA GLN A 77 -34.06 -5.46 -29.14
C GLN A 77 -34.69 -4.24 -29.83
N ASN A 78 -33.89 -3.37 -30.43
CA ASN A 78 -34.39 -2.21 -31.19
C ASN A 78 -35.23 -2.63 -32.40
N GLU A 79 -34.78 -3.60 -33.20
CA GLU A 79 -35.57 -4.14 -34.31
C GLU A 79 -36.91 -4.75 -33.83
N THR A 80 -36.93 -5.33 -32.63
CA THR A 80 -38.16 -5.86 -32.03
C THR A 80 -39.09 -4.73 -31.56
N LEU A 81 -38.53 -3.67 -30.99
CA LEU A 81 -39.29 -2.49 -30.58
C LEU A 81 -39.86 -1.74 -31.78
N GLU A 82 -39.09 -1.57 -32.86
CA GLU A 82 -39.56 -0.96 -34.11
C GLU A 82 -40.75 -1.72 -34.69
N LYS A 83 -40.70 -3.06 -34.72
CA LYS A 83 -41.85 -3.89 -35.14
C LYS A 83 -43.06 -3.67 -34.24
N LYS A 84 -42.87 -3.62 -32.92
CA LYS A 84 -43.97 -3.35 -31.97
C LYS A 84 -44.58 -1.96 -32.15
N VAL A 85 -43.75 -0.95 -32.44
CA VAL A 85 -44.25 0.41 -32.72
C VAL A 85 -45.10 0.39 -33.98
N GLN A 86 -44.64 -0.24 -35.06
CA GLN A 86 -45.42 -0.36 -36.30
C GLN A 86 -46.77 -1.06 -36.06
N GLU A 87 -46.78 -2.17 -35.32
CA GLU A 87 -48.02 -2.87 -34.97
C GLU A 87 -48.99 -2.01 -34.13
N LEU A 88 -48.46 -1.19 -33.22
CA LEU A 88 -49.28 -0.26 -32.41
C LEU A 88 -49.84 0.89 -33.25
N GLU A 89 -49.08 1.39 -34.21
CA GLU A 89 -49.54 2.41 -35.16
C GLU A 89 -50.67 1.88 -36.06
N ASP A 90 -50.53 0.66 -36.57
CA ASP A 90 -51.55 -0.01 -37.38
C ASP A 90 -52.84 -0.22 -36.55
N ARG A 91 -52.72 -0.73 -35.31
CA ARG A 91 -53.87 -0.87 -34.39
C ARG A 91 -54.52 0.47 -34.05
N ALA A 92 -53.75 1.53 -33.84
CA ALA A 92 -54.29 2.86 -33.62
C ALA A 92 -55.01 3.40 -34.88
N GLY A 93 -54.55 3.04 -36.07
CA GLY A 93 -55.22 3.31 -37.34
C GLY A 93 -56.58 2.63 -37.42
N GLU A 94 -56.63 1.33 -37.12
CA GLU A 94 -57.86 0.53 -37.05
C GLU A 94 -58.85 1.09 -36.02
N GLU A 95 -58.37 1.44 -34.81
CA GLU A 95 -59.21 2.02 -33.76
C GLU A 95 -59.83 3.36 -34.21
N ARG A 96 -59.04 4.23 -34.87
CA ARG A 96 -59.56 5.49 -35.45
C ARG A 96 -60.58 5.24 -36.55
N GLN A 97 -60.48 4.14 -37.29
CA GLN A 97 -61.46 3.77 -38.32
C GLN A 97 -62.75 3.25 -37.68
N LEU A 98 -62.67 2.37 -36.69
CA LEU A 98 -63.82 1.88 -35.94
C LEU A 98 -64.56 3.02 -35.23
N ARG A 99 -63.84 3.97 -34.62
CA ARG A 99 -64.46 5.17 -34.02
C ARG A 99 -65.19 6.04 -35.03
N ARG A 100 -64.73 6.10 -36.29
CA ARG A 100 -65.44 6.81 -37.37
C ARG A 100 -66.73 6.08 -37.75
N GLN A 101 -66.66 4.76 -37.94
CA GLN A 101 -67.83 3.93 -38.24
C GLN A 101 -68.88 4.00 -37.14
N LEU A 102 -68.46 3.98 -35.87
CA LEU A 102 -69.38 4.10 -34.74
C LEU A 102 -70.13 5.43 -34.75
N ARG A 103 -69.43 6.55 -35.01
CA ARG A 103 -70.07 7.87 -35.13
C ARG A 103 -71.06 7.94 -36.30
N GLU A 104 -70.74 7.30 -37.41
CA GLU A 104 -71.65 7.21 -38.56
C GLU A 104 -72.93 6.44 -38.20
N GLN A 105 -72.79 5.29 -37.52
CA GLN A 105 -73.93 4.51 -37.02
C GLN A 105 -74.76 5.27 -35.97
N GLU A 106 -74.11 6.01 -35.06
CA GLU A 106 -74.80 6.85 -34.07
C GLU A 106 -75.69 7.92 -34.75
N VAL A 107 -75.19 8.54 -35.81
CA VAL A 107 -75.96 9.51 -36.61
C VAL A 107 -77.15 8.83 -37.30
N GLU A 108 -76.95 7.65 -37.87
CA GLU A 108 -78.02 6.88 -38.51
C GLU A 108 -79.12 6.47 -37.51
N ILE A 109 -78.73 5.99 -36.32
CA ILE A 109 -79.66 5.65 -35.23
C ILE A 109 -80.45 6.89 -34.79
N ALA A 110 -79.80 8.06 -34.66
CA ALA A 110 -80.48 9.30 -34.31
C ALA A 110 -81.52 9.71 -35.37
N GLN A 111 -81.21 9.54 -36.66
CA GLN A 111 -82.14 9.82 -37.76
C GLN A 111 -83.34 8.86 -37.76
N GLN A 112 -83.10 7.57 -37.50
CA GLN A 112 -84.17 6.57 -37.40
C GLN A 112 -85.10 6.87 -36.22
N LYS A 113 -84.54 7.21 -35.04
CA LYS A 113 -85.32 7.61 -33.86
C LYS A 113 -86.23 8.81 -34.14
N ALA A 114 -85.71 9.87 -34.76
CA ALA A 114 -86.51 11.04 -35.13
C ALA A 114 -87.62 10.73 -36.14
N THR A 115 -87.46 9.69 -36.95
CA THR A 115 -88.48 9.26 -37.91
C THR A 115 -89.58 8.44 -37.22
N ILE A 116 -89.21 7.58 -36.27
CA ILE A 116 -90.17 6.83 -35.44
C ILE A 116 -91.04 7.79 -34.63
N GLU A 117 -90.45 8.82 -34.01
CA GLU A 117 -91.20 9.84 -33.26
C GLU A 117 -92.22 10.58 -34.13
N ARG A 118 -91.85 10.94 -35.37
CA ARG A 118 -92.78 11.55 -36.34
C ARG A 118 -93.96 10.63 -36.70
N LEU A 119 -93.71 9.34 -36.89
CA LEU A 119 -94.75 8.37 -37.19
C LEU A 119 -95.67 8.11 -35.98
N GLN A 120 -95.12 8.12 -34.77
CA GLN A 120 -95.90 7.99 -33.54
C GLN A 120 -96.78 9.22 -33.30
N ALA A 121 -96.30 10.43 -33.58
CA ALA A 121 -97.13 11.65 -33.52
C ALA A 121 -98.32 11.58 -34.49
N ALA A 122 -98.08 11.18 -35.76
CA ALA A 122 -99.14 11.03 -36.76
C ALA A 122 -100.17 9.94 -36.41
N ARG A 123 -99.74 8.87 -35.72
CA ARG A 123 -100.65 7.83 -35.19
C ARG A 123 -101.52 8.35 -34.06
N ASN A 124 -100.97 9.20 -33.18
CA ASN A 124 -101.74 9.76 -32.06
C ASN A 124 -102.78 10.79 -32.56
N ASP A 125 -102.46 11.55 -33.61
CA ASP A 125 -103.38 12.48 -34.26
C ASP A 125 -104.54 11.77 -34.97
N THR A 126 -104.32 10.56 -35.49
CA THR A 126 -105.37 9.75 -36.13
C THR A 126 -106.29 9.05 -35.13
N VAL A 127 -105.77 8.65 -33.96
CA VAL A 127 -106.57 8.08 -32.85
C VAL A 127 -107.46 9.17 -32.19
N ALA A 128 -107.04 10.43 -32.21
CA ALA A 128 -107.84 11.55 -31.68
C ALA A 128 -109.11 11.89 -32.50
N LEU A 129 -109.26 11.36 -33.72
CA LEU A 129 -110.36 11.68 -34.65
C LEU A 129 -111.42 10.57 -34.79
N GLN A 130 -111.35 9.48 -34.02
CA GLN A 130 -112.34 8.41 -34.05
C GLN A 130 -112.83 8.06 -32.65
N GLY A 131 -113.90 8.72 -32.22
CA GLY A 131 -114.65 8.40 -31.02
C GLY A 131 -116.13 8.64 -31.27
N GLU A 132 -116.80 7.75 -32.00
CA GLU A 132 -118.27 7.72 -32.10
C GLU A 132 -118.79 6.35 -31.63
N GLU A 133 -119.54 6.40 -30.53
CA GLU A 133 -120.17 5.26 -29.86
C GLU A 133 -121.40 4.78 -30.65
N GLY A 134 -121.39 3.49 -31.03
CA GLY A 134 -122.51 2.79 -31.64
C GLY A 134 -123.10 1.75 -30.69
N GLN A 135 -124.43 1.66 -30.64
CA GLN A 135 -125.20 0.68 -29.87
C GLN A 135 -124.74 -0.76 -30.15
N VAL A 136 -124.17 -1.40 -29.12
CA VAL A 136 -123.54 -2.72 -29.20
C VAL A 136 -124.61 -3.83 -29.23
N SER A 137 -124.70 -4.55 -30.35
CA SER A 137 -125.46 -5.80 -30.42
C SER A 137 -124.72 -6.92 -29.66
N ARG A 138 -125.39 -8.03 -29.30
CA ARG A 138 -124.76 -9.14 -28.53
C ARG A 138 -123.49 -9.68 -29.20
N THR A 139 -123.42 -9.69 -30.53
CA THR A 139 -122.24 -10.07 -31.30
C THR A 139 -121.10 -9.05 -31.22
N ASP A 140 -121.42 -7.76 -31.12
CA ASP A 140 -120.42 -6.70 -30.93
C ASP A 140 -119.86 -6.74 -29.50
N ARG A 141 -120.70 -7.09 -28.51
CA ARG A 141 -120.26 -7.31 -27.12
C ARG A 141 -119.31 -8.49 -27.01
N ASP A 142 -119.61 -9.58 -27.71
CA ASP A 142 -118.75 -10.77 -27.74
C ASP A 142 -117.42 -10.48 -28.46
N ARG A 143 -117.45 -9.70 -29.54
CA ARG A 143 -116.25 -9.22 -30.25
C ARG A 143 -115.39 -8.30 -29.38
N LEU A 144 -115.99 -7.32 -28.71
CA LEU A 144 -115.30 -6.43 -27.77
C LEU A 144 -114.71 -7.21 -26.60
N ALA A 145 -115.39 -8.24 -26.10
CA ALA A 145 -114.86 -9.11 -25.06
C ALA A 145 -113.63 -9.91 -25.54
N GLN A 146 -113.65 -10.39 -26.79
CA GLN A 146 -112.51 -11.07 -27.39
C GLN A 146 -111.33 -10.12 -27.63
N GLU A 147 -111.58 -8.90 -28.13
CA GLU A 147 -110.57 -7.86 -28.32
C GLU A 147 -109.96 -7.42 -26.98
N LEU A 148 -110.77 -7.29 -25.93
CA LEU A 148 -110.31 -7.01 -24.56
C LEU A 148 -109.44 -8.16 -24.03
N GLN A 149 -109.84 -9.42 -24.25
CA GLN A 149 -109.06 -10.58 -23.82
C GLN A 149 -107.72 -10.68 -24.57
N GLN A 150 -107.72 -10.39 -25.87
CA GLN A 150 -106.49 -10.34 -26.67
C GLN A 150 -105.57 -9.20 -26.20
N ALA A 151 -106.11 -7.99 -26.02
CA ALA A 151 -105.35 -6.85 -25.52
C ALA A 151 -104.80 -7.11 -24.10
N GLN A 152 -105.54 -7.85 -23.27
CA GLN A 152 -105.08 -8.23 -21.94
C GLN A 152 -103.96 -9.28 -21.99
N ALA A 153 -104.05 -10.28 -22.88
CA ALA A 153 -102.95 -11.20 -23.10
C ALA A 153 -101.70 -10.50 -23.65
N GLU A 154 -101.86 -9.55 -24.57
CA GLU A 154 -100.78 -8.72 -25.09
C GLU A 154 -100.17 -7.85 -23.98
N ALA A 155 -100.99 -7.26 -23.11
CA ALA A 155 -100.52 -6.50 -21.96
C ALA A 155 -99.75 -7.37 -20.95
N ASP A 156 -100.22 -8.58 -20.66
CA ASP A 156 -99.55 -9.52 -19.76
C ASP A 156 -98.20 -9.99 -20.33
N THR A 157 -98.11 -10.23 -21.64
CA THR A 157 -96.84 -10.59 -22.30
C THR A 157 -95.83 -9.44 -22.29
N LEU A 158 -96.27 -8.21 -22.55
CA LEU A 158 -95.44 -7.01 -22.43
C LEU A 158 -94.99 -6.77 -20.99
N ALA A 159 -95.87 -6.96 -20.01
CA ALA A 159 -95.52 -6.86 -18.59
C ALA A 159 -94.44 -7.88 -18.20
N GLY A 160 -94.53 -9.12 -18.70
CA GLY A 160 -93.48 -10.13 -18.51
C GLY A 160 -92.14 -9.74 -19.12
N GLN A 161 -92.15 -9.17 -20.33
CA GLN A 161 -90.94 -8.66 -20.98
C GLN A 161 -90.32 -7.48 -20.21
N CYS A 162 -91.14 -6.53 -19.75
CA CYS A 162 -90.68 -5.43 -18.90
C CYS A 162 -90.00 -5.92 -17.62
N GLN A 163 -90.55 -6.96 -16.97
CA GLN A 163 -89.94 -7.55 -15.78
C GLN A 163 -88.60 -8.24 -16.06
N ILE A 164 -88.44 -8.85 -17.24
CA ILE A 164 -87.16 -9.45 -17.65
C ILE A 164 -86.12 -8.36 -17.86
N TYR A 165 -86.46 -7.31 -18.62
CA TYR A 165 -85.55 -6.19 -18.85
C TYR A 165 -85.20 -5.44 -17.57
N GLU A 166 -86.14 -5.31 -16.63
CA GLU A 166 -85.86 -4.71 -15.32
C GLU A 166 -84.81 -5.51 -14.54
N LYS A 167 -84.92 -6.85 -14.53
CA LYS A 167 -83.93 -7.73 -13.89
C LYS A 167 -82.56 -7.66 -14.57
N GLU A 168 -82.53 -7.57 -15.90
CA GLU A 168 -81.29 -7.39 -16.67
C GLU A 168 -80.64 -6.02 -16.40
N LEU A 169 -81.43 -4.96 -16.28
CA LEU A 169 -80.91 -3.63 -15.95
C LEU A 169 -80.33 -3.58 -14.52
N ILE A 170 -80.94 -4.29 -13.57
CA ILE A 170 -80.41 -4.42 -12.21
C ILE A 170 -79.08 -5.19 -12.24
N SER A 171 -79.01 -6.34 -12.90
CA SER A 171 -77.76 -7.13 -12.95
C SER A 171 -76.63 -6.40 -13.67
N LEU A 172 -76.94 -5.65 -14.73
CA LEU A 172 -75.96 -4.79 -15.40
C LEU A 172 -75.50 -3.63 -14.51
N ARG A 173 -76.39 -3.04 -13.71
CA ARG A 173 -76.02 -1.99 -12.75
C ARG A 173 -75.06 -2.54 -11.71
N ASP A 174 -75.39 -3.65 -11.07
CA ASP A 174 -74.55 -4.28 -10.05
C ASP A 174 -73.16 -4.60 -10.64
N ARG A 175 -73.12 -5.09 -11.88
CA ARG A 175 -71.85 -5.36 -12.58
C ARG A 175 -71.04 -4.09 -12.85
N VAL A 176 -71.68 -2.98 -13.19
CA VAL A 176 -71.01 -1.70 -13.39
C VAL A 176 -70.44 -1.18 -12.06
N GLU A 177 -71.19 -1.31 -10.96
CA GLU A 177 -70.72 -0.93 -9.62
C GLU A 177 -69.50 -1.78 -9.19
N GLU A 178 -69.53 -3.09 -9.41
CA GLU A 178 -68.36 -3.96 -9.17
C GLU A 178 -67.13 -3.53 -9.98
N LEU A 179 -67.31 -3.24 -11.28
CA LEU A 179 -66.23 -2.81 -12.15
C LEU A 179 -65.70 -1.42 -11.80
N GLN A 180 -66.53 -0.55 -11.23
CA GLN A 180 -66.12 0.76 -10.73
C GLN A 180 -65.21 0.59 -9.51
N VAL A 181 -65.62 -0.21 -8.52
CA VAL A 181 -64.79 -0.50 -7.34
C VAL A 181 -63.46 -1.14 -7.74
N ALA A 182 -63.47 -2.12 -8.66
CA ALA A 182 -62.25 -2.74 -9.16
C ALA A 182 -61.32 -1.76 -9.90
N ASN A 183 -61.89 -0.75 -10.59
CA ASN A 183 -61.09 0.30 -11.21
C ASN A 183 -60.44 1.22 -10.18
N GLU A 184 -61.18 1.59 -9.12
CA GLU A 184 -60.67 2.42 -8.05
C GLU A 184 -59.50 1.74 -7.32
N THR A 185 -59.62 0.45 -6.99
CA THR A 185 -58.53 -0.30 -6.37
C THR A 185 -57.30 -0.38 -7.28
N LEU A 186 -57.48 -0.65 -8.58
CA LEU A 186 -56.37 -0.68 -9.53
C LEU A 186 -55.69 0.69 -9.69
N GLN A 187 -56.44 1.79 -9.57
CA GLN A 187 -55.86 3.13 -9.60
C GLN A 187 -55.04 3.43 -8.34
N ASP A 188 -55.49 2.96 -7.18
CA ASP A 188 -54.73 3.10 -5.93
C ASP A 188 -53.44 2.27 -5.96
N ASP A 189 -53.50 1.03 -6.45
CA ASP A 189 -52.32 0.17 -6.66
C ASP A 189 -51.34 0.82 -7.65
N GLU A 190 -51.83 1.43 -8.73
CA GLU A 190 -50.98 2.15 -9.69
C GLU A 190 -50.31 3.38 -9.06
N ARG A 191 -51.04 4.12 -8.21
CA ARG A 191 -50.47 5.27 -7.47
C ARG A 191 -49.38 4.81 -6.52
N GLU A 192 -49.59 3.74 -5.78
CA GLU A 192 -48.60 3.20 -4.85
C GLU A 192 -47.36 2.68 -5.59
N ALA A 193 -47.55 1.93 -6.69
CA ALA A 193 -46.46 1.46 -7.53
C ALA A 193 -45.62 2.61 -8.08
N ARG A 194 -46.27 3.71 -8.52
CA ARG A 194 -45.57 4.94 -8.96
C ARG A 194 -44.82 5.62 -7.82
N SER A 195 -45.38 5.67 -6.61
CA SER A 195 -44.69 6.22 -5.43
C SER A 195 -43.41 5.44 -5.13
N ARG A 196 -43.52 4.10 -5.06
CA ARG A 196 -42.36 3.23 -4.81
C ARG A 196 -41.30 3.36 -5.91
N ALA A 197 -41.72 3.45 -7.18
CA ALA A 197 -40.80 3.67 -8.28
C ALA A 197 -40.04 5.00 -8.13
N ALA A 198 -40.73 6.08 -7.75
CA ALA A 198 -40.09 7.38 -7.50
C ALA A 198 -39.12 7.34 -6.32
N GLU A 199 -39.43 6.60 -5.25
CA GLU A 199 -38.52 6.40 -4.11
C GLU A 199 -37.25 5.65 -4.51
N TYR A 200 -37.37 4.59 -5.32
CA TYR A 200 -36.19 3.89 -5.85
C TYR A 200 -35.37 4.77 -6.78
N GLU A 201 -36.01 5.51 -7.69
CA GLU A 201 -35.32 6.46 -8.57
C GLU A 201 -34.55 7.51 -7.76
N GLN A 202 -35.16 8.06 -6.71
CA GLN A 202 -34.49 9.00 -5.81
C GLN A 202 -33.30 8.33 -5.10
N GLY A 203 -33.47 7.12 -4.57
CA GLY A 203 -32.40 6.37 -3.93
C GLY A 203 -31.21 6.08 -4.85
N TYR A 204 -31.47 5.78 -6.14
CA TYR A 204 -30.42 5.63 -7.14
C TYR A 204 -29.68 6.95 -7.42
N MET A 205 -30.41 8.07 -7.49
CA MET A 205 -29.79 9.39 -7.69
C MET A 205 -28.91 9.78 -6.50
N ASP A 206 -29.36 9.53 -5.27
CA ASP A 206 -28.59 9.81 -4.06
C ASP A 206 -27.33 8.93 -3.98
N LEU A 207 -27.46 7.64 -4.32
CA LEU A 207 -26.31 6.72 -4.38
C LEU A 207 -25.28 7.15 -5.45
N LEU A 208 -25.74 7.58 -6.63
CA LEU A 208 -24.86 8.10 -7.67
C LEU A 208 -24.12 9.36 -7.21
N ALA A 209 -24.82 10.28 -6.54
CA ALA A 209 -24.21 11.48 -5.98
C ALA A 209 -23.14 11.16 -4.91
N GLU A 210 -23.39 10.18 -4.04
CA GLU A 210 -22.39 9.76 -3.04
C GLU A 210 -21.20 9.05 -3.71
N ILE A 211 -21.42 8.24 -4.76
CA ILE A 211 -20.33 7.63 -5.54
C ILE A 211 -19.47 8.71 -6.20
N GLU A 212 -20.07 9.73 -6.80
CA GLU A 212 -19.34 10.86 -7.40
C GLU A 212 -18.52 11.62 -6.36
N LYS A 213 -19.10 11.89 -5.19
CA LYS A 213 -18.42 12.55 -4.07
C LYS A 213 -17.25 11.72 -3.53
N MET A 214 -17.43 10.41 -3.39
CA MET A 214 -16.35 9.49 -2.98
C MET A 214 -15.25 9.43 -4.03
N LYS A 215 -15.61 9.46 -5.32
CA LYS A 215 -14.64 9.51 -6.42
C LYS A 215 -13.82 10.80 -6.37
N THR A 216 -14.45 11.96 -6.19
CA THR A 216 -13.72 13.24 -6.09
C THR A 216 -12.82 13.27 -4.85
N ALA A 217 -13.28 12.79 -3.71
CA ALA A 217 -12.47 12.71 -2.50
C ALA A 217 -11.25 11.79 -2.67
N ASN A 218 -11.42 10.63 -3.33
CA ASN A 218 -10.32 9.72 -3.62
C ASN A 218 -9.32 10.30 -4.64
N GLU A 219 -9.81 11.03 -5.65
CA GLU A 219 -8.94 11.75 -6.60
C GLU A 219 -8.11 12.83 -5.88
N GLU A 220 -8.72 13.57 -4.95
CA GLU A 220 -8.02 14.55 -4.09
C GLU A 220 -6.99 13.89 -3.17
N GLU A 221 -7.36 12.79 -2.49
CA GLU A 221 -6.44 12.05 -1.62
C GLU A 221 -5.26 11.47 -2.41
N LYS A 222 -5.51 10.90 -3.60
CA LYS A 222 -4.47 10.42 -4.50
C LYS A 222 -3.53 11.54 -4.92
N ALA A 223 -4.07 12.72 -5.28
CA ALA A 223 -3.25 13.88 -5.62
C ALA A 223 -2.38 14.35 -4.44
N ALA A 224 -2.93 14.36 -3.22
CA ALA A 224 -2.19 14.70 -2.00
C ALA A 224 -1.09 13.68 -1.69
N LEU A 225 -1.34 12.38 -1.86
CA LEU A 225 -0.34 11.34 -1.68
C LEU A 225 0.80 11.45 -2.70
N VAL A 226 0.49 11.74 -3.97
CA VAL A 226 1.51 11.98 -5.01
C VAL A 226 2.35 13.20 -4.65
N ALA A 227 1.73 14.33 -4.31
CA ALA A 227 2.45 15.55 -3.92
C ALA A 227 3.36 15.31 -2.71
N LYS A 228 2.87 14.61 -1.68
CA LYS A 228 3.68 14.26 -0.50
C LYS A 228 4.84 13.32 -0.86
N SER A 229 4.63 12.36 -1.76
CA SER A 229 5.70 11.46 -2.22
C SER A 229 6.79 12.22 -2.99
N GLU A 230 6.39 13.20 -3.81
CA GLU A 230 7.31 14.07 -4.54
C GLU A 230 8.09 14.98 -3.59
N GLU A 231 7.45 15.54 -2.56
CA GLU A 231 8.12 16.31 -1.51
C GLU A 231 9.18 15.48 -0.77
N HIS A 232 8.85 14.24 -0.41
CA HIS A 232 9.81 13.33 0.23
C HIS A 232 10.98 12.97 -0.70
N ALA A 233 10.71 12.72 -1.99
CA ALA A 233 11.76 12.47 -2.98
C ALA A 233 12.68 13.69 -3.14
N ASN A 234 12.11 14.88 -3.30
CA ASN A 234 12.84 16.14 -3.39
C ASN A 234 13.66 16.43 -2.13
N SER A 235 13.14 16.10 -0.94
CA SER A 235 13.88 16.25 0.31
C SER A 235 15.08 15.29 0.38
N ILE A 236 14.92 14.04 -0.03
CA ILE A 236 16.01 13.06 -0.08
C ILE A 236 17.09 13.49 -1.07
N ASP A 237 16.69 13.95 -2.26
CA ASP A 237 17.63 14.41 -3.27
C ASP A 237 18.33 15.70 -2.84
N SER A 238 17.63 16.62 -2.17
CA SER A 238 18.25 17.81 -1.57
C SER A 238 19.29 17.42 -0.51
N GLN A 239 18.97 16.45 0.37
CA GLN A 239 19.92 15.95 1.37
C GLN A 239 21.15 15.31 0.71
N ARG A 240 20.96 14.48 -0.32
CA ARG A 240 22.06 13.88 -1.08
C ARG A 240 22.94 14.93 -1.75
N LEU A 241 22.34 15.99 -2.29
CA LEU A 241 23.07 17.13 -2.85
C LEU A 241 23.94 17.80 -1.80
N TYR A 242 23.40 18.09 -0.61
CA TYR A 242 24.18 18.67 0.49
C TYR A 242 25.32 17.75 0.94
N ASP A 243 25.09 16.44 1.06
CA ASP A 243 26.13 15.48 1.43
C ASP A 243 27.23 15.38 0.37
N LEU A 244 26.87 15.41 -0.91
CA LEU A 244 27.82 15.41 -2.02
C LEU A 244 28.63 16.71 -2.07
N GLU A 245 27.99 17.86 -1.84
CA GLU A 245 28.67 19.15 -1.76
C GLU A 245 29.65 19.18 -0.59
N ALA A 246 29.26 18.70 0.59
CA ALA A 246 30.15 18.57 1.74
C ALA A 246 31.36 17.68 1.40
N ARG A 247 31.15 16.51 0.79
CA ARG A 247 32.23 15.60 0.38
C ARG A 247 33.14 16.22 -0.68
N LEU A 248 32.59 17.01 -1.60
CA LEU A 248 33.36 17.73 -2.59
C LEU A 248 34.27 18.76 -1.91
N THR A 249 33.73 19.58 -1.01
CA THR A 249 34.54 20.58 -0.28
C THR A 249 35.65 19.95 0.56
N THR A 250 35.40 18.80 1.21
CA THR A 250 36.45 18.07 1.94
C THR A 250 37.52 17.53 0.99
N SER A 251 37.11 16.97 -0.15
CA SER A 251 38.07 16.46 -1.15
C SER A 251 38.90 17.59 -1.79
N GLU A 252 38.31 18.77 -1.97
CA GLU A 252 39.01 19.96 -2.47
C GLU A 252 40.04 20.46 -1.45
N ALA A 253 39.69 20.45 -0.15
CA ALA A 253 40.63 20.79 0.92
C ALA A 253 41.80 19.79 0.99
N ASP A 254 41.54 18.49 0.95
CA ASP A 254 42.57 17.45 0.96
C ASP A 254 43.52 17.59 -0.24
N LYS A 255 42.96 17.88 -1.42
CA LYS A 255 43.75 18.15 -2.63
C LYS A 255 44.66 19.37 -2.44
N ALA A 256 44.17 20.45 -1.82
CA ALA A 256 44.97 21.64 -1.57
C ALA A 256 46.13 21.36 -0.60
N VAL A 257 45.91 20.57 0.45
CA VAL A 257 46.96 20.14 1.38
C VAL A 257 48.01 19.28 0.66
N ALA A 258 47.57 18.29 -0.12
CA ALA A 258 48.48 17.44 -0.89
C ALA A 258 49.33 18.25 -1.89
N GLN A 259 48.75 19.29 -2.50
CA GLN A 259 49.48 20.22 -3.37
C GLN A 259 50.53 21.01 -2.59
N GLN A 260 50.18 21.55 -1.41
CA GLN A 260 51.12 22.28 -0.57
C GLN A 260 52.29 21.40 -0.11
N ASP A 261 52.01 20.15 0.26
CA ASP A 261 53.03 19.18 0.66
C ASP A 261 53.95 18.81 -0.51
N ALA A 262 53.39 18.63 -1.72
CA ALA A 262 54.18 18.39 -2.91
C ALA A 262 55.11 19.57 -3.23
N GLU A 263 54.61 20.80 -3.14
CA GLU A 263 55.45 22.00 -3.31
C GLU A 263 56.54 22.10 -2.25
N ARG A 264 56.25 21.74 -0.99
CA ARG A 264 57.23 21.72 0.09
C ARG A 264 58.33 20.70 -0.21
N LEU A 265 57.97 19.46 -0.54
CA LEU A 265 58.92 18.42 -0.91
C LEU A 265 59.78 18.84 -2.10
N GLN A 266 59.20 19.54 -3.08
CA GLN A 266 59.95 20.04 -4.22
C GLN A 266 60.96 21.14 -3.81
N ARG A 267 60.60 22.03 -2.88
CA ARG A 267 61.55 23.00 -2.31
C ARG A 267 62.68 22.30 -1.55
N ASP A 268 62.35 21.28 -0.75
CA ASP A 268 63.33 20.51 0.03
C ASP A 268 64.28 19.73 -0.90
N LEU A 269 63.78 19.15 -2.00
CA LEU A 269 64.60 18.51 -3.03
C LEU A 269 65.58 19.49 -3.68
N ASN A 270 65.10 20.67 -4.12
CA ASN A 270 65.97 21.69 -4.71
C ASN A 270 67.06 22.13 -3.72
N ALA A 271 66.72 22.31 -2.44
CA ALA A 271 67.71 22.65 -1.42
C ALA A 271 68.76 21.54 -1.21
N LEU A 272 68.35 20.27 -1.27
CA LEU A 272 69.27 19.14 -1.18
C LEU A 272 70.18 19.04 -2.41
N GLU A 273 69.65 19.31 -3.61
CA GLU A 273 70.43 19.42 -4.84
C GLU A 273 71.52 20.51 -4.71
N ASP A 274 71.17 21.67 -4.16
CA ASP A 274 72.12 22.76 -3.89
C ASP A 274 73.23 22.33 -2.90
N VAL A 275 72.85 21.68 -1.79
CA VAL A 275 73.81 21.17 -0.79
C VAL A 275 74.72 20.09 -1.39
N LEU A 276 74.18 19.19 -2.22
CA LEU A 276 74.94 18.17 -2.91
C LEU A 276 75.95 18.80 -3.88
N HIS A 277 75.52 19.82 -4.64
CA HIS A 277 76.41 20.58 -5.52
C HIS A 277 77.52 21.26 -4.73
N GLN A 278 77.21 21.90 -3.60
CA GLN A 278 78.21 22.53 -2.74
C GLN A 278 79.22 21.51 -2.20
N PHE A 279 78.75 20.36 -1.71
CA PHE A 279 79.61 19.29 -1.22
C PHE A 279 80.52 18.71 -2.32
N GLN A 280 80.00 18.57 -3.54
CA GLN A 280 80.80 18.16 -4.69
C GLN A 280 81.91 19.18 -5.03
N VAL A 281 81.62 20.47 -4.94
CA VAL A 281 82.60 21.55 -5.14
C VAL A 281 83.66 21.52 -4.04
N ASP A 282 83.24 21.45 -2.78
CA ASP A 282 84.15 21.41 -1.62
C ASP A 282 85.02 20.15 -1.62
N SER A 283 84.47 19.00 -2.01
CA SER A 283 85.22 17.74 -2.16
C SER A 283 86.31 17.87 -3.24
N LYS A 284 86.00 18.49 -4.39
CA LYS A 284 87.00 18.78 -5.43
C LYS A 284 88.10 19.69 -4.90
N ALA A 285 87.73 20.80 -4.23
CA ALA A 285 88.69 21.72 -3.64
C ALA A 285 89.55 21.08 -2.54
N GLN A 286 88.97 20.22 -1.68
CA GLN A 286 89.73 19.47 -0.69
C GLN A 286 90.69 18.48 -1.33
N LYS A 287 90.26 17.75 -2.36
CA LYS A 287 91.12 16.83 -3.11
C LYS A 287 92.31 17.56 -3.75
N GLU A 288 92.08 18.74 -4.30
CA GLU A 288 93.15 19.62 -4.82
C GLU A 288 94.13 20.05 -3.71
N ARG A 289 93.63 20.46 -2.54
CA ARG A 289 94.48 20.82 -1.37
C ARG A 289 95.26 19.62 -0.82
N VAL A 290 94.66 18.44 -0.77
CA VAL A 290 95.37 17.22 -0.35
C VAL A 290 96.46 16.89 -1.36
N SER A 291 96.16 16.97 -2.65
CA SER A 291 97.17 16.76 -3.70
C SER A 291 98.32 17.76 -3.62
N SER A 292 98.06 19.03 -3.30
CA SER A 292 99.14 20.01 -3.09
C SER A 292 99.96 19.71 -1.84
N LEU A 293 99.31 19.36 -0.73
CA LEU A 293 99.99 18.97 0.50
C LEU A 293 100.80 17.69 0.33
N GLU A 294 100.28 16.69 -0.40
CA GLU A 294 101.02 15.46 -0.74
C GLU A 294 102.26 15.77 -1.57
N ALA A 295 102.18 16.69 -2.53
CA ALA A 295 103.34 17.14 -3.30
C ALA A 295 104.39 17.85 -2.42
N GLU A 296 103.97 18.71 -1.49
CA GLU A 296 104.85 19.35 -0.50
C GLU A 296 105.46 18.32 0.48
N LEU A 297 104.69 17.32 0.91
CA LEU A 297 105.13 16.26 1.81
C LEU A 297 106.14 15.35 1.11
N GLU A 298 105.92 15.02 -0.16
CA GLU A 298 106.88 14.26 -0.97
C GLU A 298 108.16 15.07 -1.22
N GLN A 299 108.04 16.38 -1.45
CA GLN A 299 109.19 17.28 -1.54
C GLN A 299 110.00 17.27 -0.24
N THR A 300 109.37 17.52 0.90
CA THR A 300 110.03 17.53 2.22
C THR A 300 110.57 16.16 2.62
N ARG A 301 109.89 15.06 2.28
CA ARG A 301 110.43 13.69 2.41
C ARG A 301 111.68 13.51 1.58
N SER A 302 111.67 13.92 0.32
CA SER A 302 112.87 13.85 -0.53
C SER A 302 114.02 14.70 0.03
N GLU A 303 113.73 15.84 0.68
CA GLU A 303 114.70 16.69 1.38
C GLU A 303 115.24 16.03 2.67
N LEU A 304 114.38 15.37 3.45
CA LEU A 304 114.76 14.61 4.65
C LEU A 304 115.54 13.33 4.30
N GLN A 305 115.16 12.62 3.26
CA GLN A 305 115.86 11.44 2.76
C GLN A 305 117.25 11.80 2.22
N LYS A 306 117.43 13.03 1.71
CA LYS A 306 118.75 13.62 1.39
C LYS A 306 119.58 13.98 2.64
N ARG A 307 119.00 14.03 3.84
CA ARG A 307 119.65 14.41 5.12
C ARG A 307 120.23 13.27 5.99
N GLN A 308 120.34 12.02 5.49
CA GLN A 308 121.05 10.87 6.14
C GLN A 308 120.30 10.20 7.34
N PRO A 309 120.48 8.88 7.62
CA PRO A 309 119.70 8.16 8.62
C PRO A 309 120.45 8.03 9.96
N LEU A 310 119.78 8.23 11.08
CA LEU A 310 120.11 7.58 12.36
C LEU A 310 119.05 7.85 13.44
N SER A 311 118.70 6.76 14.14
CA SER A 311 118.20 6.65 15.54
C SER A 311 116.84 5.98 15.72
N GLU A 312 116.88 4.67 16.03
CA GLU A 312 116.07 4.03 17.09
C GLU A 312 116.56 4.49 18.49
N PRO A 313 116.01 4.04 19.65
CA PRO A 313 114.68 3.49 19.98
C PRO A 313 114.06 4.22 21.21
N ARG A 314 112.77 4.01 21.54
CA ARG A 314 112.34 4.22 22.95
C ARG A 314 111.13 3.38 23.36
N GLU A 315 111.43 2.30 24.07
CA GLU A 315 110.52 1.58 24.97
C GLU A 315 110.00 2.54 26.06
N GLY A 316 108.68 2.65 26.21
CA GLY A 316 108.07 3.50 27.22
C GLY A 316 106.54 3.45 27.34
N GLU A 317 105.85 2.61 26.57
CA GLU A 317 104.37 2.65 26.44
C GLU A 317 103.61 1.75 27.42
N SER A 318 104.29 1.00 28.30
CA SER A 318 103.63 0.02 29.17
C SER A 318 102.72 0.65 30.25
N ASN A 319 103.03 1.86 30.72
CA ASN A 319 102.25 2.51 31.80
C ASN A 319 100.99 3.23 31.30
N ASP A 320 100.98 3.71 30.07
CA ASP A 320 99.80 4.38 29.49
C ASP A 320 98.75 3.36 29.02
N LEU A 321 99.20 2.20 28.54
CA LEU A 321 98.31 1.12 28.12
C LEU A 321 97.50 0.57 29.30
N GLU A 322 98.14 0.35 30.45
CA GLU A 322 97.49 -0.16 31.67
C GLU A 322 96.45 0.86 32.21
N ARG A 323 96.77 2.15 32.15
CA ARG A 323 95.86 3.24 32.52
C ARG A 323 94.66 3.38 31.58
N ILE A 324 94.85 3.10 30.29
CA ILE A 324 93.76 3.09 29.30
C ILE A 324 92.87 1.87 29.52
N MET A 325 93.45 0.71 29.83
CA MET A 325 92.70 -0.52 30.15
C MET A 325 91.81 -0.36 31.38
N GLU A 326 92.32 0.27 32.44
CA GLU A 326 91.57 0.53 33.67
C GLU A 326 90.39 1.50 33.45
N LYS A 327 90.61 2.55 32.63
CA LYS A 327 89.55 3.47 32.20
C LYS A 327 88.50 2.79 31.33
N LEU A 328 88.91 1.85 30.47
CA LEU A 328 88.01 1.10 29.61
C LEU A 328 87.10 0.19 30.44
N VAL A 329 87.66 -0.57 31.39
CA VAL A 329 86.88 -1.43 32.30
C VAL A 329 85.88 -0.61 33.13
N LYS A 330 86.29 0.59 33.59
CA LYS A 330 85.38 1.50 34.31
C LYS A 330 84.24 2.02 33.41
N LYS A 331 84.54 2.39 32.16
CA LYS A 331 83.53 2.84 31.20
C LYS A 331 82.57 1.72 30.77
N THR A 332 83.05 0.49 30.63
CA THR A 332 82.20 -0.67 30.33
C THR A 332 81.19 -0.93 31.46
N ARG A 333 81.62 -0.85 32.72
CA ARG A 333 80.70 -0.95 33.88
C ARG A 333 79.68 0.18 33.93
N GLU A 334 80.09 1.41 33.62
CA GLU A 334 79.16 2.56 33.53
C GLU A 334 78.13 2.35 32.40
N CYS A 335 78.53 1.78 31.25
CA CYS A 335 77.62 1.44 30.17
C CYS A 335 76.64 0.32 30.54
N GLU A 336 77.08 -0.71 31.28
CA GLU A 336 76.21 -1.78 31.78
C GLU A 336 75.18 -1.26 32.80
N GLN A 337 75.61 -0.40 33.73
CA GLN A 337 74.70 0.26 34.68
C GLN A 337 73.68 1.17 33.98
N LEU A 338 74.08 1.89 32.93
CA LEU A 338 73.14 2.68 32.14
C LEU A 338 72.17 1.80 31.34
N ARG A 339 72.61 0.63 30.88
CA ARG A 339 71.74 -0.34 30.20
C ARG A 339 70.70 -0.93 31.16
N GLU A 340 71.11 -1.28 32.37
CA GLU A 340 70.25 -1.81 33.42
C GLU A 340 69.25 -0.75 33.92
N ALA A 341 69.69 0.51 34.05
CA ALA A 341 68.79 1.64 34.37
C ALA A 341 67.80 1.94 33.24
N LEU A 342 68.24 1.83 31.98
CA LEU A 342 67.35 2.00 30.82
C LEU A 342 66.33 0.86 30.73
N GLU A 343 66.73 -0.37 31.01
CA GLU A 343 65.86 -1.55 31.03
C GLU A 343 64.87 -1.50 32.20
N SER A 344 65.28 -1.03 33.38
CA SER A 344 64.36 -0.79 34.50
C SER A 344 63.37 0.33 34.20
N THR A 345 63.80 1.40 33.52
CA THR A 345 62.91 2.49 33.10
C THR A 345 61.95 2.04 31.99
N ALA A 346 62.42 1.23 31.03
CA ALA A 346 61.59 0.68 29.97
C ALA A 346 60.56 -0.33 30.51
N THR A 347 60.93 -1.16 31.49
CA THR A 347 60.00 -2.10 32.12
C THR A 347 58.97 -1.38 32.99
N GLN A 348 59.35 -0.31 33.70
CA GLN A 348 58.42 0.54 34.45
C GLN A 348 57.48 1.34 33.53
N TYR A 349 57.96 1.80 32.38
CA TYR A 349 57.13 2.50 31.38
C TYR A 349 56.15 1.56 30.67
N ASN A 350 56.50 0.29 30.49
CA ASN A 350 55.60 -0.69 29.88
C ASN A 350 54.53 -1.21 30.86
N SER A 351 54.82 -1.30 32.17
CA SER A 351 53.83 -1.72 33.17
C SER A 351 52.78 -0.65 33.49
N GLU A 352 53.07 0.64 33.30
CA GLU A 352 52.09 1.73 33.40
C GLU A 352 51.08 1.76 32.23
N ARG A 353 51.41 1.15 31.09
CA ARG A 353 50.55 1.12 29.88
C ARG A 353 49.51 0.00 29.86
N ASP A 354 49.56 -0.92 30.82
CA ASP A 354 48.54 -1.98 31.01
C ASP A 354 47.27 -1.47 31.72
N VAL A 355 47.22 -0.18 32.08
CA VAL A 355 46.03 0.48 32.61
C VAL A 355 45.34 1.24 31.49
N LEU A 356 44.25 0.68 30.97
CA LEU A 356 43.40 1.38 30.00
C LEU A 356 42.87 2.66 30.65
N ASP A 357 43.10 3.81 30.00
CA ASP A 357 42.67 5.10 30.53
C ASP A 357 41.14 5.08 30.74
N LYS A 358 40.69 5.42 31.96
CA LYS A 358 39.27 5.40 32.34
C LYS A 358 38.44 6.31 31.44
N SER A 359 39.05 7.39 30.94
CA SER A 359 38.41 8.31 29.99
C SER A 359 38.19 7.68 28.62
N LEU A 360 39.15 6.90 28.13
CA LEU A 360 39.07 6.17 26.86
C LEU A 360 38.05 5.03 26.96
N ALA A 361 38.04 4.29 28.07
CA ALA A 361 37.03 3.26 28.33
C ALA A 361 35.60 3.85 28.32
N ALA A 362 35.40 4.99 29.00
CA ALA A 362 34.11 5.68 29.01
C ALA A 362 33.69 6.17 27.61
N GLN A 363 34.61 6.73 26.83
CA GLN A 363 34.34 7.16 25.45
C GLN A 363 33.95 6.00 24.54
N LEU A 364 34.57 4.83 24.69
CA LEU A 364 34.19 3.65 23.93
C LEU A 364 32.77 3.20 24.26
N VAL A 365 32.39 3.17 25.55
CA VAL A 365 31.03 2.80 25.99
C VAL A 365 29.99 3.79 25.43
N VAL A 366 30.27 5.09 25.50
CA VAL A 366 29.41 6.12 24.90
C VAL A 366 29.30 5.92 23.40
N ALA A 367 30.41 5.70 22.69
CA ALA A 367 30.41 5.43 21.25
C ALA A 367 29.67 4.14 20.87
N TYR A 368 29.62 3.14 21.75
CA TYR A 368 28.82 1.92 21.52
C TYR A 368 27.32 2.18 21.65
N VAL A 369 26.90 3.03 22.58
CA VAL A 369 25.49 3.39 22.77
C VAL A 369 25.00 4.31 21.64
N ASP A 370 25.82 5.29 21.26
CA ASP A 370 25.44 6.36 20.31
C ASP A 370 25.66 5.97 18.85
N SER A 371 26.55 5.02 18.53
CA SER A 371 26.82 4.65 17.13
C SER A 371 25.84 3.63 16.57
N ASN A 372 25.52 3.81 15.28
CA ASN A 372 24.77 2.81 14.50
C ASN A 372 25.64 1.60 14.07
N LYS A 373 26.93 1.60 14.45
CA LYS A 373 27.94 0.58 14.11
C LYS A 373 28.44 -0.17 15.34
N LYS A 374 27.49 -0.59 16.19
CA LYS A 374 27.74 -1.24 17.48
C LYS A 374 28.70 -2.43 17.39
N GLY A 375 28.61 -3.21 16.32
CA GLY A 375 29.49 -4.37 16.08
C GLY A 375 30.96 -4.00 15.86
N GLU A 376 31.25 -2.93 15.12
CA GLU A 376 32.62 -2.46 14.86
C GLU A 376 33.25 -1.87 16.14
N VAL A 377 32.46 -1.11 16.90
CA VAL A 377 32.90 -0.54 18.19
C VAL A 377 33.17 -1.66 19.21
N LEU A 378 32.31 -2.67 19.27
CA LEU A 378 32.49 -3.81 20.17
C LEU A 378 33.70 -4.67 19.74
N GLN A 379 33.95 -4.82 18.43
CA GLN A 379 35.13 -5.49 17.90
C GLN A 379 36.42 -4.76 18.28
N LEU A 380 36.39 -3.42 18.23
CA LEU A 380 37.49 -2.55 18.63
C LEU A 380 37.74 -2.62 20.15
N MET A 381 36.68 -2.59 20.96
CA MET A 381 36.71 -2.83 22.40
C MET A 381 37.34 -4.18 22.76
N ALA A 382 36.88 -5.26 22.11
CA ALA A 382 37.39 -6.61 22.34
C ALA A 382 38.87 -6.75 21.98
N ARG A 383 39.35 -6.01 20.97
CA ARG A 383 40.77 -5.96 20.58
C ARG A 383 41.62 -5.19 21.60
N MET A 384 41.14 -4.03 22.08
CA MET A 384 41.88 -3.21 23.04
C MET A 384 41.92 -3.80 24.45
N MET A 385 40.85 -4.48 24.88
CA MET A 385 40.77 -5.11 26.21
C MET A 385 41.25 -6.56 26.23
N GLY A 386 41.70 -7.10 25.09
CA GLY A 386 42.23 -8.48 25.02
C GLY A 386 41.22 -9.56 25.36
N PHE A 387 39.97 -9.44 24.87
CA PHE A 387 38.93 -10.42 25.19
C PHE A 387 39.34 -11.83 24.78
N THR A 388 39.08 -12.80 25.65
CA THR A 388 39.19 -14.22 25.31
C THR A 388 38.10 -14.62 24.32
N GLU A 389 38.32 -15.69 23.54
CA GLU A 389 37.33 -16.17 22.56
C GLU A 389 35.96 -16.49 23.19
N GLU A 390 35.93 -16.90 24.45
CA GLU A 390 34.70 -17.12 25.22
C GLU A 390 33.97 -15.81 25.54
N GLN A 391 34.69 -14.76 25.94
CA GLN A 391 34.11 -13.44 26.18
C GLN A 391 33.62 -12.79 24.89
N LYS A 392 34.34 -12.97 23.78
CA LYS A 392 33.92 -12.50 22.46
C LYS A 392 32.59 -13.15 22.05
N ARG A 393 32.44 -14.47 22.22
CA ARG A 393 31.14 -15.15 22.01
C ARG A 393 30.02 -14.60 22.88
N ARG A 394 30.28 -14.35 24.17
CA ARG A 394 29.28 -13.80 25.10
C ARG A 394 28.81 -12.39 24.75
N VAL A 395 29.66 -11.59 24.12
CA VAL A 395 29.30 -10.24 23.64
C VAL A 395 28.85 -10.24 22.17
N GLY A 396 28.66 -11.40 21.54
CA GLY A 396 28.16 -11.51 20.17
C GLY A 396 29.22 -11.27 19.07
N ILE A 397 30.50 -11.33 19.42
CA ILE A 397 31.64 -11.27 18.49
C ILE A 397 32.18 -12.69 18.30
N GLY A 398 31.72 -13.42 17.28
CA GLY A 398 32.29 -14.74 17.00
C GLY A 398 31.41 -15.62 16.15
N PHE A 399 31.86 -15.84 14.91
CA PHE A 399 31.31 -16.69 13.83
C PHE A 399 29.94 -16.29 13.26
N PRO A 400 29.85 -16.09 11.93
CA PRO A 400 28.57 -16.00 11.25
C PRO A 400 27.91 -17.38 11.31
N ILE A 401 26.82 -17.51 12.08
CA ILE A 401 25.89 -18.63 11.89
C ILE A 401 25.19 -18.35 10.57
N GLU A 402 25.52 -19.16 9.57
CA GLU A 402 24.90 -19.15 8.25
C GLU A 402 23.44 -19.61 8.42
N GLY A 403 22.53 -18.65 8.54
CA GLY A 403 21.10 -18.94 8.71
C GLY A 403 20.33 -17.81 9.37
N ASN A 404 19.87 -16.87 8.55
CA ASN A 404 18.86 -15.84 8.85
C ASN A 404 19.30 -14.71 9.81
N GLY A 405 19.10 -13.48 9.36
CA GLY A 405 19.68 -12.28 9.96
C GLY A 405 19.02 -11.82 11.26
N GLY A 406 19.80 -11.04 12.01
CA GLY A 406 19.30 -10.13 13.03
C GLY A 406 19.51 -10.59 14.48
N GLY A 407 20.38 -9.87 15.20
CA GLY A 407 20.14 -9.58 16.63
C GLY A 407 20.37 -10.72 17.64
N GLY A 408 21.60 -11.20 17.79
CA GLY A 408 21.97 -12.11 18.88
C GLY A 408 22.40 -11.38 20.15
N LEU A 409 21.46 -10.75 20.88
CA LEU A 409 21.71 -10.26 22.25
C LEU A 409 20.70 -10.76 23.30
N PHE A 410 19.78 -11.66 22.95
CA PHE A 410 18.77 -12.15 23.91
C PHE A 410 18.72 -13.66 24.15
N SER A 411 19.55 -14.46 23.48
CA SER A 411 19.47 -15.94 23.58
C SER A 411 20.23 -16.56 24.76
N SER A 412 20.69 -15.78 25.75
CA SER A 412 21.36 -16.34 26.94
C SER A 412 20.79 -15.87 28.28
N ILE A 413 19.69 -15.09 28.30
CA ILE A 413 18.94 -14.76 29.53
C ILE A 413 17.59 -15.48 29.59
N ILE A 414 17.12 -16.04 28.49
CA ILE A 414 15.99 -16.98 28.48
C ILE A 414 16.57 -18.37 28.23
N GLY A 415 16.51 -19.23 29.24
CA GLY A 415 16.91 -20.63 29.17
C GLY A 415 16.02 -21.43 28.21
N LEU A 416 16.23 -21.25 26.90
CA LEU A 416 15.80 -22.19 25.87
C LEU A 416 16.98 -23.11 25.54
N VAL A 417 17.29 -23.96 26.50
CA VAL A 417 17.93 -25.24 26.22
C VAL A 417 16.97 -26.02 25.31
N ALA A 418 17.35 -26.19 24.05
CA ALA A 418 16.78 -27.22 23.20
C ALA A 418 17.03 -28.59 23.87
N PRO A 419 16.05 -29.52 23.86
CA PRO A 419 16.10 -30.72 24.69
C PRO A 419 17.21 -31.65 24.20
N GLY A 420 18.19 -31.91 25.08
CA GLY A 420 19.28 -32.85 24.83
C GLY A 420 20.11 -33.07 26.09
N GLU A 421 19.68 -34.07 26.88
CA GLU A 421 20.43 -34.82 27.90
C GLU A 421 21.55 -34.11 28.68
N ARG A 422 21.33 -33.93 30.00
CA ARG A 422 22.01 -34.67 31.10
C ARG A 422 22.29 -33.79 32.34
N GLY A 423 21.50 -34.01 33.40
CA GLY A 423 22.01 -34.11 34.77
C GLY A 423 22.14 -32.87 35.66
N ASN A 424 21.21 -32.82 36.63
CA ASN A 424 21.34 -32.34 38.02
C ASN A 424 21.16 -30.86 38.40
N GLU A 425 20.21 -30.72 39.35
CA GLU A 425 19.98 -29.69 40.38
C GLU A 425 19.14 -28.46 40.00
N ASP A 426 17.85 -28.63 40.29
CA ASP A 426 16.78 -27.64 40.36
C ASP A 426 17.17 -26.39 41.17
N ILE A 427 17.16 -25.24 40.51
CA ILE A 427 16.77 -23.98 41.12
C ILE A 427 15.50 -23.52 40.40
N SER A 428 14.37 -24.10 40.78
CA SER A 428 13.05 -23.72 40.31
C SER A 428 12.70 -22.38 40.97
N ILE A 429 12.88 -21.27 40.24
CA ILE A 429 12.32 -19.97 40.64
C ILE A 429 10.87 -19.94 40.16
N ASP A 430 9.93 -19.90 41.10
CA ASP A 430 8.50 -19.82 40.83
C ASP A 430 8.19 -18.54 40.01
N PRO A 431 7.65 -18.66 38.79
CA PRO A 431 7.35 -17.52 37.91
C PRO A 431 6.27 -16.58 38.47
N SER A 432 5.56 -16.99 39.52
CA SER A 432 4.57 -16.17 40.22
C SER A 432 5.19 -15.04 41.06
N ALA A 433 6.50 -15.08 41.34
CA ALA A 433 7.21 -14.04 42.10
C ALA A 433 7.65 -12.83 41.25
N LEU A 434 7.51 -12.91 39.92
CA LEU A 434 7.99 -11.93 38.95
C LEU A 434 6.88 -11.02 38.38
N GLU A 435 5.62 -11.35 38.62
CA GLU A 435 4.51 -10.54 38.11
C GLU A 435 4.27 -9.33 39.03
N GLY A 436 4.81 -8.17 38.62
CA GLY A 436 4.56 -6.87 39.27
C GLY A 436 5.77 -6.16 39.86
N LYS A 437 6.99 -6.72 39.78
CA LYS A 437 8.21 -6.06 40.27
C LYS A 437 8.84 -5.21 39.16
N SER A 438 9.07 -3.92 39.42
CA SER A 438 9.73 -3.06 38.43
C SER A 438 11.22 -3.42 38.34
N PHE A 439 11.85 -3.16 37.19
CA PHE A 439 13.29 -3.34 36.99
C PHE A 439 14.13 -2.69 38.09
N GLY A 440 13.67 -1.57 38.66
CA GLY A 440 14.32 -0.90 39.79
C GLY A 440 14.31 -1.74 41.08
N ASP A 441 13.24 -2.50 41.32
CA ASP A 441 13.11 -3.35 42.51
C ASP A 441 14.01 -4.59 42.40
N MET A 442 14.12 -5.17 41.20
CA MET A 442 15.04 -6.29 40.94
C MET A 442 16.51 -5.85 41.01
N TRP A 443 16.83 -4.64 40.55
CA TRP A 443 18.16 -4.07 40.70
C TRP A 443 18.51 -3.70 42.15
N ALA A 444 17.54 -3.20 42.91
CA ALA A 444 17.72 -2.93 44.33
C ALA A 444 17.92 -4.23 45.13
N GLU A 445 17.14 -5.29 44.84
CA GLU A 445 17.33 -6.63 45.43
C GLU A 445 18.72 -7.20 45.08
N PHE A 446 19.15 -7.10 43.82
CA PHE A 446 20.47 -7.57 43.40
C PHE A 446 21.62 -6.82 44.10
N LEU A 447 21.53 -5.49 44.20
CA LEU A 447 22.55 -4.68 44.90
C LEU A 447 22.56 -4.94 46.41
N LEU A 448 21.39 -5.19 47.02
CA LEU A 448 21.28 -5.57 48.43
C LEU A 448 21.85 -6.98 48.68
N ASP A 449 21.59 -7.92 47.79
CA ASP A 449 22.10 -9.29 47.87
C ASP A 449 23.63 -9.30 47.73
N GLU A 450 24.17 -8.54 46.79
CA GLU A 450 25.62 -8.46 46.57
C GLU A 450 26.35 -7.68 47.69
N ALA A 451 25.70 -6.66 48.27
CA ALA A 451 26.22 -5.99 49.47
C ALA A 451 26.18 -6.89 50.72
N SER A 452 25.27 -7.86 50.78
CA SER A 452 25.16 -8.81 51.90
C SER A 452 26.20 -9.94 51.82
N LYS A 453 26.60 -10.35 50.61
CA LYS A 453 27.69 -11.31 50.36
C LYS A 453 29.09 -10.74 50.61
N GLY A 454 29.21 -9.43 50.71
CA GLY A 454 30.47 -8.73 50.99
C GLY A 454 30.84 -8.61 52.48
N ARG A 455 30.31 -9.45 53.37
CA ARG A 455 30.64 -9.44 54.80
C ARG A 455 31.21 -10.76 55.30
#